data_AF-A0A6J4YRK6-F1
#
_entry.id   AF-A0A6J4YRK6-F1
#
_cell.length_a   1.000
_cell.length_b   1.000
_cell.length_c   1.000
_cell.angle_alpha   90.00
_cell.angle_beta   90.00
_cell.angle_gamma   90.00
#
_symmetry.space_group_name_H-M   'P 1'
#
loop_
_entity.id
_entity.type
_entity.pdbx_description
1 polymer ?
#
loop_
_entity_poly.entity_id
_entity_poly.type
_entity_poly.pdbx_seq_one_letter_code
_entity_poly.pdbx_strand_id
1 'polypeptide(L)'
;ANQNTPGIDFQLQPAAVQPGSISGQVTDQAAQPQGLQNAQVTATEVNTGAISPLVLTDNQGNYQIVNLNASVYMINVQAPPGFQNPAPLANVQVQVGQNTPGINFQLFSTAAQTGSISGQVTNVDGNPIQPAIGIEAINQQNQVFGPIQTDVHGGYRILNLAPGKYTVQVSQDPRFPPSRNVEVIPRRDQGNIDFSLNRVSDFLGRLEDARFSIESTISIEEAREAVTLFSIVNLMLAGLSQRQVNGTPQTDVLGVSTLFYGLQSSRGEIGDMQELWQSLDLPTDVRSQIVTELRDLENELHTRREEIHSLEEHAKAQFNLGRRNEVRANVEFPSLFQRFVAIGRDPLLAIDIRMEESRAIDKTRIAEADTLLVELKGVIMSIVRSLSRYGTSATRSTTENWAYFESRVLEVLAKIAQYRQTEDLDEKNQWVVLADIIGKNRETEVAPHVVLARNGGKLLQSALMIYENEQDSLDDYDRDHLRDLFQERGTPFWTTRIRRESTVIARYPLQNWG
;
A
#
# COMPACT_ATOMS: atom_id res chain seq x y z
N ALA A 1 -51.77 -75.35 -37.24
CA ALA A 1 -51.65 -73.88 -37.19
C ALA A 1 -52.61 -73.38 -36.11
N ASN A 2 -52.20 -72.39 -35.30
CA ASN A 2 -52.89 -71.89 -34.09
C ASN A 2 -52.81 -72.77 -32.83
N GLN A 3 -51.59 -73.09 -32.38
CA GLN A 3 -51.41 -73.44 -30.97
C GLN A 3 -50.97 -72.19 -30.21
N ASN A 4 -51.83 -71.74 -29.29
CA ASN A 4 -51.46 -70.76 -28.27
C ASN A 4 -50.61 -71.50 -27.23
N THR A 5 -49.54 -70.87 -26.74
CA THR A 5 -48.71 -71.43 -25.64
C THR A 5 -49.05 -70.63 -24.37
N PRO A 6 -50.00 -71.08 -23.54
CA PRO A 6 -50.38 -70.34 -22.33
C PRO A 6 -49.32 -70.53 -21.25
N GLY A 7 -49.14 -69.53 -20.39
CA GLY A 7 -48.18 -69.58 -19.27
C GLY A 7 -46.85 -68.85 -19.51
N ILE A 8 -46.76 -68.03 -20.57
CA ILE A 8 -45.67 -67.05 -20.67
C ILE A 8 -46.09 -65.78 -19.92
N ASP A 9 -45.76 -65.76 -18.62
CA ASP A 9 -45.78 -64.54 -17.82
C ASP A 9 -44.36 -63.98 -17.77
N PHE A 10 -44.15 -62.78 -18.32
CA PHE A 10 -42.92 -62.02 -18.09
C PHE A 10 -43.23 -60.91 -17.09
N GLN A 11 -42.53 -60.93 -15.95
CA GLN A 11 -42.48 -59.78 -15.07
C GLN A 11 -41.44 -58.80 -15.64
N LEU A 12 -41.89 -57.61 -16.03
CA LEU A 12 -41.00 -56.48 -16.21
C LEU A 12 -40.43 -56.13 -14.84
N GLN A 13 -39.18 -56.51 -14.59
CA GLN A 13 -38.46 -56.06 -13.42
C GLN A 13 -38.10 -54.59 -13.68
N PRO A 14 -38.60 -53.62 -12.90
CA PRO A 14 -38.21 -52.23 -13.09
C PRO A 14 -36.69 -52.15 -12.94
N ALA A 15 -36.00 -51.62 -13.94
CA ALA A 15 -34.59 -51.28 -13.78
C ALA A 15 -34.49 -50.39 -12.54
N ALA A 16 -33.75 -50.82 -11.52
CA ALA A 16 -33.54 -50.03 -10.33
C ALA A 16 -32.89 -48.71 -10.79
N VAL A 17 -33.69 -47.65 -10.86
CA VAL A 17 -33.17 -46.30 -11.09
C VAL A 17 -32.39 -46.01 -9.81
N GLN A 18 -31.09 -46.23 -9.82
CA GLN A 18 -30.24 -45.80 -8.72
C GLN A 18 -30.02 -44.30 -8.92
N PRO A 19 -30.67 -43.44 -8.12
CA PRO A 19 -30.45 -42.02 -8.27
C PRO A 19 -29.01 -41.69 -7.84
N GLY A 20 -28.44 -40.67 -8.48
CA GLY A 20 -27.18 -40.08 -8.05
C GLY A 20 -27.37 -39.06 -6.93
N SER A 21 -26.26 -38.48 -6.48
CA SER A 21 -26.24 -37.39 -5.50
C SER A 21 -25.15 -36.37 -5.79
N ILE A 22 -25.25 -35.19 -5.19
CA ILE A 22 -24.22 -34.14 -5.20
C ILE A 22 -23.86 -33.82 -3.75
N SER A 23 -22.58 -33.64 -3.45
CA SER A 23 -22.12 -33.23 -2.11
C SER A 23 -21.01 -32.21 -2.17
N GLY A 24 -20.94 -31.39 -1.13
CA GLY A 24 -19.89 -30.39 -0.97
C GLY A 24 -20.02 -29.62 0.33
N GLN A 25 -19.30 -28.50 0.40
CA GLN A 25 -19.19 -27.68 1.59
C GLN A 25 -19.36 -26.19 1.25
N VAL A 26 -20.08 -25.46 2.10
CA VAL A 26 -20.20 -24.00 2.06
C VAL A 26 -19.41 -23.42 3.22
N THR A 27 -18.40 -22.60 2.92
CA THR A 27 -17.56 -21.94 3.93
C THR A 27 -17.61 -20.43 3.79
N ASP A 28 -17.16 -19.70 4.81
CA ASP A 28 -16.79 -18.30 4.64
C ASP A 28 -15.52 -18.16 3.80
N GLN A 29 -15.27 -16.93 3.36
CA GLN A 29 -14.02 -16.53 2.70
C GLN A 29 -13.10 -15.80 3.68
N ALA A 30 -12.51 -16.55 4.62
CA ALA A 30 -11.50 -16.06 5.57
C ALA A 30 -10.12 -16.73 5.35
N ALA A 31 -9.07 -16.21 5.99
CA ALA A 31 -7.72 -16.80 5.96
C ALA A 31 -7.67 -18.22 6.55
N GLN A 32 -8.64 -18.57 7.38
CA GLN A 32 -8.95 -19.92 7.86
C GLN A 32 -10.45 -20.14 7.68
N PRO A 33 -10.88 -20.79 6.57
CA PRO A 33 -12.30 -20.91 6.25
C PRO A 33 -13.09 -21.69 7.31
N GLN A 34 -14.21 -21.13 7.76
CA GLN A 34 -15.15 -21.81 8.65
C GLN A 34 -16.39 -22.25 7.88
N GLY A 35 -16.90 -23.44 8.22
CA GLY A 35 -18.14 -23.97 7.66
C GLY A 35 -19.35 -23.12 8.05
N LEU A 36 -20.22 -22.82 7.09
CA LEU A 36 -21.42 -22.00 7.30
C LEU A 36 -22.66 -22.90 7.44
N GLN A 37 -23.26 -22.89 8.63
CA GLN A 37 -24.52 -23.59 8.89
C GLN A 37 -25.72 -22.86 8.28
N ASN A 38 -26.74 -23.61 7.88
CA ASN A 38 -28.04 -23.11 7.41
C ASN A 38 -27.99 -22.33 6.07
N ALA A 39 -26.93 -22.49 5.29
CA ALA A 39 -26.97 -22.10 3.88
C ALA A 39 -27.93 -23.04 3.14
N GLN A 40 -28.76 -22.46 2.27
CA GLN A 40 -29.80 -23.14 1.54
C GLN A 40 -29.27 -23.55 0.16
N VAL A 41 -29.23 -24.85 -0.15
CA VAL A 41 -28.67 -25.39 -1.39
C VAL A 41 -29.73 -26.14 -2.20
N THR A 42 -29.82 -25.83 -3.49
CA THR A 42 -30.69 -26.52 -4.46
C THR A 42 -29.94 -26.86 -5.74
N ALA A 43 -30.38 -27.90 -6.45
CA ALA A 43 -29.89 -28.28 -7.76
C ALA A 43 -31.00 -28.17 -8.80
N THR A 44 -30.77 -27.39 -9.85
CA THR A 44 -31.68 -27.24 -10.99
C THR A 44 -31.15 -28.04 -12.17
N GLU A 45 -31.92 -29.01 -12.66
CA GLU A 45 -31.56 -29.80 -13.83
C GLU A 45 -31.61 -28.91 -15.08
N VAL A 46 -30.51 -28.85 -15.84
CA VAL A 46 -30.34 -27.91 -16.96
C VAL A 46 -31.32 -28.19 -18.10
N ASN A 47 -31.63 -29.45 -18.37
CA ASN A 47 -32.44 -29.84 -19.53
C ASN A 47 -33.95 -29.71 -19.28
N THR A 48 -34.40 -29.90 -18.04
CA THR A 48 -35.83 -29.95 -17.69
C THR A 48 -36.28 -28.74 -16.87
N GLY A 49 -35.34 -28.03 -16.24
CA GLY A 49 -35.61 -26.98 -15.26
C GLY A 49 -36.11 -27.51 -13.91
N ALA A 50 -36.13 -28.84 -13.69
CA ALA A 50 -36.58 -29.43 -12.43
C ALA A 50 -35.64 -29.06 -11.28
N ILE A 51 -36.21 -28.60 -10.16
CA ILE A 51 -35.46 -28.17 -8.97
C ILE A 51 -35.53 -29.27 -7.92
N SER A 52 -34.38 -29.62 -7.33
CA SER A 52 -34.30 -30.55 -6.20
C SER A 52 -35.02 -29.99 -4.97
N PRO A 53 -35.35 -30.85 -3.98
CA PRO A 53 -35.66 -30.37 -2.64
C PRO A 53 -34.53 -29.49 -2.08
N LEU A 54 -34.91 -28.54 -1.23
CA LEU A 54 -33.98 -27.67 -0.51
C LEU A 54 -33.21 -28.48 0.55
N VAL A 55 -31.89 -28.31 0.57
CA VAL A 55 -30.99 -28.87 1.59
C VAL A 55 -30.36 -27.73 2.38
N LEU A 56 -30.22 -27.90 3.69
CA LEU A 56 -29.49 -26.98 4.55
C LEU A 56 -28.11 -27.54 4.87
N THR A 57 -27.10 -26.66 4.93
CA THR A 57 -25.76 -27.03 5.38
C THR A 57 -25.71 -27.28 6.89
N ASP A 58 -24.90 -28.26 7.30
CA ASP A 58 -24.64 -28.59 8.71
C ASP A 58 -23.68 -27.60 9.40
N ASN A 59 -23.35 -27.86 10.68
CA ASN A 59 -22.47 -26.98 11.48
C ASN A 59 -21.05 -26.87 10.94
N GLN A 60 -20.63 -27.80 10.09
CA GLN A 60 -19.33 -27.81 9.41
C GLN A 60 -19.47 -27.31 7.97
N GLY A 61 -20.65 -26.83 7.57
CA GLY A 61 -20.93 -26.31 6.23
C GLY A 61 -21.21 -27.39 5.18
N ASN A 62 -21.28 -28.67 5.53
CA ASN A 62 -21.47 -29.74 4.56
C ASN A 62 -22.93 -29.85 4.13
N TYR A 63 -23.16 -30.24 2.87
CA TYR A 63 -24.47 -30.57 2.34
C TYR A 63 -24.42 -31.77 1.39
N GLN A 64 -25.55 -32.46 1.25
CA GLN A 64 -25.74 -33.51 0.25
C GLN A 64 -27.16 -33.47 -0.33
N ILE A 65 -27.26 -33.36 -1.66
CA ILE A 65 -28.52 -33.45 -2.42
C ILE A 65 -28.61 -34.86 -3.00
N VAL A 66 -29.59 -35.64 -2.55
CA VAL A 66 -29.81 -37.04 -2.97
C VAL A 66 -30.99 -37.15 -3.93
N ASN A 67 -31.21 -38.34 -4.48
CA ASN A 67 -32.35 -38.65 -5.35
C ASN A 67 -32.34 -37.87 -6.68
N LEU A 68 -31.16 -37.62 -7.24
CA LEU A 68 -30.99 -36.92 -8.52
C LEU A 68 -30.93 -37.90 -9.69
N ASN A 69 -31.51 -37.53 -10.83
CA ASN A 69 -31.36 -38.29 -12.07
C ASN A 69 -29.96 -38.07 -12.64
N ALA A 70 -29.49 -39.00 -13.49
CA ALA A 70 -28.25 -38.78 -14.22
C ALA A 70 -28.45 -37.69 -15.28
N SER A 71 -27.91 -36.50 -15.03
CA SER A 71 -28.10 -35.31 -15.85
C SER A 71 -27.04 -34.26 -15.51
N VAL A 72 -27.15 -33.08 -16.12
CA VAL A 72 -26.33 -31.91 -15.81
C VAL A 72 -27.16 -30.94 -14.97
N TYR A 73 -26.57 -30.45 -13.89
CA TYR A 73 -27.22 -29.57 -12.92
C TYR A 73 -26.50 -28.22 -12.78
N MET A 74 -27.29 -27.20 -12.46
CA MET A 74 -26.86 -25.91 -11.94
C MET A 74 -27.17 -25.85 -10.44
N ILE A 75 -26.16 -25.58 -9.62
CA ILE A 75 -26.28 -25.57 -8.16
C ILE A 75 -26.39 -24.14 -7.67
N ASN A 76 -27.43 -23.87 -6.89
CA ASN A 76 -27.74 -22.56 -6.33
C ASN A 76 -27.57 -22.60 -4.82
N VAL A 77 -26.96 -21.55 -4.27
CA VAL A 77 -26.84 -21.34 -2.82
C VAL A 77 -27.49 -20.03 -2.44
N GLN A 78 -28.40 -20.07 -1.48
CA GLN A 78 -28.87 -18.89 -0.76
C GLN A 78 -28.14 -18.83 0.60
N ALA A 79 -27.43 -17.72 0.79
CA ALA A 79 -26.57 -17.50 1.94
C ALA A 79 -27.37 -17.31 3.24
N PRO A 80 -26.82 -17.72 4.39
CA PRO A 80 -27.39 -17.37 5.70
C PRO A 80 -27.25 -15.85 5.96
N PRO A 81 -27.99 -15.28 6.94
CA PRO A 81 -27.88 -13.87 7.31
C PRO A 81 -26.42 -13.46 7.58
N GLY A 82 -26.02 -12.30 7.07
CA GLY A 82 -24.65 -11.81 7.22
C GLY A 82 -23.68 -12.21 6.10
N PHE A 83 -24.16 -12.87 5.04
CA PHE A 83 -23.36 -13.31 3.89
C PHE A 83 -24.08 -13.04 2.55
N GLN A 84 -23.29 -12.91 1.48
CA GLN A 84 -23.77 -12.73 0.11
C GLN A 84 -23.99 -14.07 -0.60
N ASN A 85 -25.00 -14.13 -1.46
CA ASN A 85 -25.21 -15.28 -2.34
C ASN A 85 -24.04 -15.39 -3.34
N PRO A 86 -23.46 -16.59 -3.54
CA PRO A 86 -22.43 -16.79 -4.55
C PRO A 86 -23.07 -16.88 -5.95
N ALA A 87 -22.25 -16.82 -7.00
CA ALA A 87 -22.69 -17.18 -8.33
C ALA A 87 -23.10 -18.67 -8.37
N PRO A 88 -24.16 -19.05 -9.10
CA PRO A 88 -24.53 -20.46 -9.28
C PRO A 88 -23.41 -21.24 -9.98
N LEU A 89 -23.20 -22.50 -9.57
CA LEU A 89 -22.24 -23.37 -10.22
C LEU A 89 -22.94 -24.22 -11.30
N ALA A 90 -22.61 -23.98 -12.57
CA ALA A 90 -23.17 -24.72 -13.69
C ALA A 90 -22.36 -25.99 -14.02
N ASN A 91 -22.92 -26.82 -14.90
CA ASN A 91 -22.25 -27.99 -15.50
C ASN A 91 -21.83 -29.10 -14.52
N VAL A 92 -22.57 -29.28 -13.40
CA VAL A 92 -22.32 -30.38 -12.48
C VAL A 92 -22.95 -31.66 -13.02
N GLN A 93 -22.12 -32.60 -13.48
CA GLN A 93 -22.58 -33.87 -14.05
C GLN A 93 -22.85 -34.91 -12.95
N VAL A 94 -24.07 -35.43 -12.92
CA VAL A 94 -24.49 -36.53 -12.05
C VAL A 94 -24.56 -37.82 -12.85
N GLN A 95 -23.97 -38.89 -12.32
CA GLN A 95 -24.02 -40.23 -12.91
C GLN A 95 -24.96 -41.14 -12.11
N VAL A 96 -25.49 -42.17 -12.77
CA VAL A 96 -26.42 -43.15 -12.16
C VAL A 96 -25.76 -43.80 -10.95
N GLY A 97 -26.43 -43.74 -9.79
CA GLY A 97 -26.00 -44.37 -8.55
C GLY A 97 -24.71 -43.82 -7.93
N GLN A 98 -24.14 -42.74 -8.46
CA GLN A 98 -22.88 -42.17 -7.98
C GLN A 98 -23.11 -40.84 -7.26
N ASN A 99 -22.25 -40.58 -6.26
CA ASN A 99 -22.13 -39.26 -5.65
C ASN A 99 -21.11 -38.43 -6.44
N THR A 100 -21.44 -37.18 -6.75
CA THR A 100 -20.54 -36.17 -7.29
C THR A 100 -20.05 -35.28 -6.15
N PRO A 101 -18.87 -35.54 -5.56
CA PRO A 101 -18.34 -34.76 -4.43
C PRO A 101 -17.58 -33.51 -4.87
N GLY A 102 -17.24 -32.66 -3.90
CA GLY A 102 -16.33 -31.51 -4.10
C GLY A 102 -17.00 -30.27 -4.67
N ILE A 103 -18.33 -30.20 -4.65
CA ILE A 103 -19.09 -29.04 -5.12
C ILE A 103 -19.14 -27.98 -4.01
N ASN A 104 -18.05 -27.23 -3.85
CA ASN A 104 -17.87 -26.32 -2.72
C ASN A 104 -18.17 -24.86 -3.09
N PHE A 105 -18.61 -24.07 -2.12
CA PHE A 105 -18.87 -22.63 -2.25
C PHE A 105 -18.17 -21.86 -1.14
N GLN A 106 -17.62 -20.70 -1.47
CA GLN A 106 -17.10 -19.73 -0.51
C GLN A 106 -17.99 -18.49 -0.54
N LEU A 107 -18.48 -18.06 0.63
CA LEU A 107 -19.37 -16.91 0.77
C LEU A 107 -18.65 -15.71 1.37
N PHE A 108 -18.93 -14.54 0.81
CA PHE A 108 -18.46 -13.27 1.35
C PHE A 108 -19.39 -12.80 2.47
N SER A 109 -18.83 -12.40 3.61
CA SER A 109 -19.62 -11.76 4.67
C SER A 109 -20.09 -10.36 4.24
N THR A 110 -21.32 -9.98 4.58
CA THR A 110 -21.83 -8.61 4.43
C THR A 110 -21.22 -7.66 5.46
N ALA A 111 -20.72 -8.16 6.60
CA ALA A 111 -19.89 -7.37 7.52
C ALA A 111 -18.56 -6.99 6.86
N ALA A 112 -18.04 -7.84 5.97
CA ALA A 112 -16.94 -7.49 5.08
C ALA A 112 -17.35 -6.47 4.00
N GLN A 113 -18.54 -5.87 4.05
CA GLN A 113 -18.88 -4.69 3.25
C GLN A 113 -19.26 -3.48 4.10
N THR A 114 -19.23 -3.58 5.44
CA THR A 114 -19.44 -2.45 6.34
C THR A 114 -18.11 -1.77 6.69
N GLY A 115 -18.16 -0.48 7.03
CA GLY A 115 -17.04 0.27 7.59
C GLY A 115 -17.27 0.64 9.05
N SER A 116 -16.35 1.41 9.62
CA SER A 116 -16.46 1.96 10.97
C SER A 116 -16.01 3.41 11.01
N ILE A 117 -16.40 4.12 12.07
CA ILE A 117 -15.96 5.50 12.34
C ILE A 117 -15.26 5.52 13.70
N SER A 118 -14.13 6.19 13.82
CA SER A 118 -13.42 6.35 15.10
C SER A 118 -12.83 7.76 15.27
N GLY A 119 -12.59 8.13 16.53
CA GLY A 119 -11.98 9.41 16.87
C GLY A 119 -11.82 9.58 18.38
N GLN A 120 -11.43 10.77 18.80
CA GLN A 120 -11.27 11.18 20.19
C GLN A 120 -12.10 12.41 20.54
N VAL A 121 -12.42 12.55 21.83
CA VAL A 121 -13.07 13.73 22.38
C VAL A 121 -12.26 14.32 23.53
N THR A 122 -11.85 15.58 23.37
CA THR A 122 -10.96 16.27 24.31
C THR A 122 -11.52 17.59 24.84
N ASN A 123 -11.07 17.98 26.03
CA ASN A 123 -11.36 19.27 26.65
C ASN A 123 -10.45 20.39 26.07
N VAL A 124 -10.54 21.59 26.65
CA VAL A 124 -9.78 22.77 26.18
C VAL A 124 -8.26 22.62 26.30
N ASP A 125 -7.81 21.76 27.23
CA ASP A 125 -6.39 21.49 27.52
C ASP A 125 -5.87 20.25 26.78
N GLY A 126 -6.68 19.64 25.91
CA GLY A 126 -6.33 18.42 25.16
C GLY A 126 -6.50 17.11 25.94
N ASN A 127 -7.08 17.15 27.15
CA ASN A 127 -7.30 15.97 27.96
C ASN A 127 -8.66 15.30 27.65
N PRO A 128 -8.81 13.97 27.84
CA PRO A 128 -10.10 13.30 27.73
C PRO A 128 -11.17 13.89 28.65
N ILE A 129 -12.41 13.95 28.18
CA ILE A 129 -13.53 14.48 28.98
C ILE A 129 -14.08 13.40 29.91
N GLN A 130 -14.30 13.77 31.17
CA GLN A 130 -14.98 12.94 32.16
C GLN A 130 -16.15 13.72 32.79
N PRO A 131 -17.33 13.11 32.97
CA PRO A 131 -17.68 11.72 32.61
C PRO A 131 -17.69 11.49 31.09
N ALA A 132 -17.67 10.21 30.68
CA ALA A 132 -17.70 9.81 29.28
C ALA A 132 -18.86 10.49 28.53
N ILE A 133 -18.61 10.81 27.26
CA ILE A 133 -19.54 11.56 26.43
C ILE A 133 -20.04 10.70 25.28
N GLY A 134 -21.30 10.90 24.90
CA GLY A 134 -21.96 10.10 23.87
C GLY A 134 -21.67 10.62 22.46
N ILE A 135 -21.38 9.72 21.53
CA ILE A 135 -21.16 10.00 20.10
C ILE A 135 -22.14 9.20 19.26
N GLU A 136 -22.79 9.86 18.30
CA GLU A 136 -23.75 9.21 17.38
C GLU A 136 -23.42 9.53 15.93
N ALA A 137 -23.76 8.60 15.03
CA ALA A 137 -23.69 8.77 13.59
C ALA A 137 -25.10 8.67 12.99
N ILE A 138 -25.42 9.55 12.05
CA ILE A 138 -26.74 9.66 11.43
C ILE A 138 -26.58 9.52 9.92
N ASN A 139 -27.21 8.52 9.29
CA ASN A 139 -27.10 8.36 7.83
C ASN A 139 -28.05 9.30 7.06
N GLN A 140 -27.95 9.30 5.73
CA GLN A 140 -28.81 10.13 4.85
C GLN A 140 -30.31 9.79 4.94
N GLN A 141 -30.68 8.62 5.45
CA GLN A 141 -32.05 8.20 5.73
C GLN A 141 -32.51 8.60 7.15
N ASN A 142 -31.72 9.41 7.88
CA ASN A 142 -31.94 9.83 9.26
C ASN A 142 -31.97 8.67 10.29
N GLN A 143 -31.37 7.52 9.95
CA GLN A 143 -31.16 6.43 10.91
C GLN A 143 -29.98 6.78 11.82
N VAL A 144 -30.19 6.63 13.13
CA VAL A 144 -29.20 6.93 14.17
C VAL A 144 -28.48 5.67 14.63
N PHE A 145 -27.16 5.76 14.72
CA PHE A 145 -26.25 4.72 15.19
C PHE A 145 -25.49 5.27 16.41
N GLY A 146 -25.83 4.78 17.61
CA GLY A 146 -25.34 5.32 18.88
C GLY A 146 -26.50 5.82 19.77
N PRO A 147 -26.21 6.57 20.86
CA PRO A 147 -24.88 7.07 21.24
C PRO A 147 -23.95 5.99 21.79
N ILE A 148 -22.69 6.01 21.36
CA ILE A 148 -21.58 5.23 21.94
C ILE A 148 -20.81 6.13 22.90
N GLN A 149 -20.52 5.63 24.09
CA GLN A 149 -19.75 6.39 25.09
C GLN A 149 -18.25 6.33 24.77
N THR A 150 -17.56 7.45 24.96
CA THR A 150 -16.10 7.49 24.91
C THR A 150 -15.48 6.63 26.00
N ASP A 151 -14.30 6.07 25.74
CA ASP A 151 -13.50 5.34 26.72
C ASP A 151 -12.77 6.30 27.70
N VAL A 152 -11.99 5.72 28.62
CA VAL A 152 -11.19 6.45 29.63
C VAL A 152 -10.14 7.38 29.02
N HIS A 153 -9.72 7.12 27.79
CA HIS A 153 -8.80 7.95 27.02
C HIS A 153 -9.53 8.90 26.05
N GLY A 154 -10.86 8.99 26.12
CA GLY A 154 -11.67 9.86 25.27
C GLY A 154 -11.91 9.30 23.88
N GLY A 155 -11.46 8.07 23.58
CA GLY A 155 -11.63 7.43 22.28
C GLY A 155 -13.03 6.87 22.08
N TYR A 156 -13.52 6.83 20.85
CA TYR A 156 -14.78 6.18 20.48
C TYR A 156 -14.68 5.42 19.16
N ARG A 157 -15.56 4.45 18.96
CA ARG A 157 -15.67 3.70 17.70
C ARG A 157 -17.11 3.24 17.43
N ILE A 158 -17.65 3.57 16.26
CA ILE A 158 -18.96 3.14 15.76
C ILE A 158 -18.74 2.10 14.66
N LEU A 159 -19.23 0.88 14.87
CA LEU A 159 -18.97 -0.28 14.00
C LEU A 159 -20.17 -0.60 13.09
N ASN A 160 -19.92 -1.46 12.10
CA ASN A 160 -20.93 -2.08 11.23
C ASN A 160 -21.80 -1.07 10.47
N LEU A 161 -21.20 0.05 10.05
CA LEU A 161 -21.89 1.06 9.27
C LEU A 161 -21.90 0.64 7.80
N ALA A 162 -23.08 0.64 7.18
CA ALA A 162 -23.18 0.43 5.75
C ALA A 162 -22.43 1.55 5.00
N PRO A 163 -21.82 1.27 3.84
CA PRO A 163 -21.17 2.30 3.03
C PRO A 163 -22.12 3.45 2.69
N GLY A 164 -21.62 4.67 2.73
CA GLY A 164 -22.41 5.86 2.45
C GLY A 164 -22.10 7.01 3.39
N LYS A 165 -22.85 8.10 3.25
CA LYS A 165 -22.60 9.35 3.98
C LYS A 165 -23.33 9.37 5.32
N TYR A 166 -22.61 9.74 6.36
CA TYR A 166 -23.07 9.88 7.74
C TYR A 166 -22.74 11.27 8.27
N THR A 167 -23.50 11.72 9.25
CA THR A 167 -23.24 12.90 10.05
C THR A 167 -22.98 12.45 11.47
N VAL A 168 -21.76 12.69 11.98
CA VAL A 168 -21.31 12.27 13.30
C VAL A 168 -21.34 13.45 14.24
N GLN A 169 -21.85 13.27 15.45
CA GLN A 169 -21.93 14.36 16.42
C GLN A 169 -21.78 13.89 17.86
N VAL A 170 -21.32 14.81 18.70
CA VAL A 170 -21.46 14.65 20.15
C VAL A 170 -22.93 14.78 20.50
N SER A 171 -23.48 13.70 21.06
CA SER A 171 -24.91 13.58 21.32
C SER A 171 -25.35 14.62 22.36
N GLN A 172 -26.19 15.57 21.92
CA GLN A 172 -26.88 16.54 22.78
C GLN A 172 -25.98 17.47 23.63
N ASP A 173 -24.76 17.78 23.19
CA ASP A 173 -23.88 18.76 23.88
C ASP A 173 -23.60 20.02 23.03
N PRO A 174 -24.22 21.17 23.36
CA PRO A 174 -24.09 22.41 22.59
C PRO A 174 -22.73 23.10 22.73
N ARG A 175 -21.85 22.60 23.62
CA ARG A 175 -20.49 23.13 23.76
C ARG A 175 -19.60 22.71 22.59
N PHE A 176 -19.96 21.61 21.94
CA PHE A 176 -19.26 21.12 20.76
C PHE A 176 -19.73 21.84 19.49
N PRO A 177 -18.79 22.14 18.58
CA PRO A 177 -19.10 22.73 17.29
C PRO A 177 -19.85 21.73 16.38
N PRO A 178 -20.39 22.16 15.21
CA PRO A 178 -21.35 21.35 14.44
C PRO A 178 -20.79 20.01 13.99
N SER A 179 -21.71 19.10 13.67
CA SER A 179 -21.50 17.71 13.28
C SER A 179 -20.52 17.52 12.11
N ARG A 180 -19.96 16.31 12.01
CA ARG A 180 -18.90 15.89 11.09
C ARG A 180 -19.47 14.98 10.01
N ASN A 181 -19.48 15.38 8.75
CA ASN A 181 -20.02 14.53 7.66
C ASN A 181 -19.01 13.48 7.19
N VAL A 182 -19.12 12.21 7.57
CA VAL A 182 -18.16 11.14 7.21
C VAL A 182 -18.72 10.28 6.07
N GLU A 183 -17.91 9.96 5.05
CA GLU A 183 -18.25 8.89 4.11
C GLU A 183 -17.66 7.57 4.57
N VAL A 184 -18.52 6.63 4.93
CA VAL A 184 -18.14 5.28 5.34
C VAL A 184 -17.79 4.46 4.10
N ILE A 185 -16.58 3.92 4.09
CA ILE A 185 -16.05 3.08 3.01
C ILE A 185 -16.05 1.63 3.49
N PRO A 186 -16.48 0.66 2.65
CA PRO A 186 -16.46 -0.76 3.02
C PRO A 186 -15.08 -1.20 3.54
N ARG A 187 -15.06 -2.01 4.61
CA ARG A 187 -13.85 -2.61 5.19
C ARG A 187 -12.82 -1.61 5.74
N ARG A 188 -13.17 -0.32 5.85
CA ARG A 188 -12.27 0.72 6.35
C ARG A 188 -12.81 1.34 7.63
N ASP A 189 -11.88 1.73 8.49
CA ASP A 189 -12.16 2.62 9.61
C ASP A 189 -11.90 4.06 9.16
N GLN A 190 -12.91 4.89 9.23
CA GLN A 190 -12.79 6.33 9.07
C GLN A 190 -12.42 6.92 10.43
N GLY A 191 -11.12 6.92 10.71
CA GLY A 191 -10.54 7.49 11.93
C GLY A 191 -10.36 9.01 11.88
N ASN A 192 -9.81 9.57 12.96
CA ASN A 192 -9.52 11.00 13.14
C ASN A 192 -10.76 11.90 13.06
N ILE A 193 -11.93 11.37 13.40
CA ILE A 193 -13.16 12.16 13.48
C ILE A 193 -13.24 12.76 14.90
N ASP A 194 -12.34 13.69 15.18
CA ASP A 194 -12.13 14.20 16.53
C ASP A 194 -13.05 15.38 16.85
N PHE A 195 -13.35 15.54 18.14
CA PHE A 195 -14.10 16.66 18.69
C PHE A 195 -13.33 17.28 19.85
N SER A 196 -13.12 18.61 19.82
CA SER A 196 -12.48 19.30 20.93
C SER A 196 -13.30 20.49 21.43
N LEU A 197 -13.28 20.71 22.75
CA LEU A 197 -13.77 21.95 23.35
C LEU A 197 -12.83 23.14 23.09
N ASN A 198 -11.58 22.91 22.69
CA ASN A 198 -10.71 23.97 22.20
C ASN A 198 -11.14 24.37 20.78
N ARG A 199 -11.95 25.43 20.67
CA ARG A 199 -12.53 25.84 19.39
C ARG A 199 -11.51 26.21 18.31
N VAL A 200 -10.32 26.68 18.67
CA VAL A 200 -9.26 27.01 17.70
C VAL A 200 -8.60 25.73 17.18
N SER A 201 -8.24 24.82 18.08
CA SER A 201 -7.69 23.51 17.68
C SER A 201 -8.71 22.66 16.92
N ASP A 202 -9.98 22.68 17.34
CA ASP A 202 -11.06 22.01 16.62
C ASP A 202 -11.24 22.61 15.23
N PHE A 203 -11.19 23.95 15.11
CA PHE A 203 -11.24 24.69 13.84
C PHE A 203 -10.09 24.34 12.89
N LEU A 204 -8.84 24.39 13.37
CA LEU A 204 -7.66 24.01 12.59
C LEU A 204 -7.70 22.52 12.19
N GLY A 205 -8.11 21.65 13.10
CA GLY A 205 -8.39 20.25 12.78
C GLY A 205 -9.54 20.05 11.78
N ARG A 206 -10.49 21.00 11.62
CA ARG A 206 -11.47 20.97 10.51
C ARG A 206 -10.84 21.38 9.18
N LEU A 207 -9.88 22.30 9.18
CA LEU A 207 -9.19 22.73 7.95
C LEU A 207 -8.27 21.62 7.41
N GLU A 208 -7.69 20.81 8.29
CA GLU A 208 -6.85 19.65 7.95
C GLU A 208 -7.67 18.40 7.57
N ASP A 209 -8.99 18.45 7.72
CA ASP A 209 -9.90 17.36 7.42
C ASP A 209 -10.20 17.29 5.92
N ALA A 210 -9.94 16.12 5.31
CA ALA A 210 -10.12 15.83 3.88
C ALA A 210 -11.54 16.11 3.34
N ARG A 211 -12.51 16.39 4.21
CA ARG A 211 -13.93 16.63 3.88
C ARG A 211 -14.27 18.11 3.78
N PHE A 212 -13.38 18.98 4.28
CA PHE A 212 -13.38 20.43 4.04
C PHE A 212 -12.34 20.85 3.00
N SER A 213 -11.47 19.90 2.57
CA SER A 213 -11.00 19.92 1.18
C SER A 213 -12.26 19.93 0.31
N ILE A 214 -12.55 21.07 -0.32
CA ILE A 214 -13.20 21.02 -1.64
C ILE A 214 -12.34 20.00 -2.36
N GLU A 215 -12.83 18.81 -2.74
CA GLU A 215 -12.03 17.79 -3.42
C GLU A 215 -11.22 18.53 -4.48
N SER A 216 -9.96 18.82 -4.14
CA SER A 216 -9.11 19.49 -5.08
C SER A 216 -8.65 18.36 -5.96
N THR A 217 -8.51 18.66 -7.24
CA THR A 217 -7.48 18.03 -8.05
C THR A 217 -6.28 17.70 -7.16
N ILE A 218 -5.77 16.47 -7.24
CA ILE A 218 -4.53 16.05 -6.57
C ILE A 218 -3.58 17.24 -6.53
N SER A 219 -3.14 17.64 -5.34
CA SER A 219 -2.16 18.71 -5.19
C SER A 219 -0.83 18.23 -5.76
N ILE A 220 -0.55 18.63 -7.00
CA ILE A 220 0.68 18.28 -7.71
C ILE A 220 1.87 18.84 -6.94
N GLU A 221 1.73 20.05 -6.38
CA GLU A 221 2.74 20.69 -5.56
C GLU A 221 3.09 19.87 -4.31
N GLU A 222 2.09 19.38 -3.57
CA GLU A 222 2.32 18.52 -2.41
C GLU A 222 2.92 17.17 -2.82
N ALA A 223 2.47 16.59 -3.93
CA ALA A 223 3.06 15.36 -4.44
C ALA A 223 4.54 15.55 -4.81
N ARG A 224 4.93 16.68 -5.42
CA ARG A 224 6.34 17.01 -5.74
C ARG A 224 7.20 17.15 -4.50
N GLU A 225 6.69 17.84 -3.49
CA GLU A 225 7.36 17.99 -2.21
C GLU A 225 7.55 16.63 -1.52
N ALA A 226 6.54 15.76 -1.52
CA ALA A 226 6.65 14.41 -1.01
C ALA A 226 7.73 13.62 -1.76
N VAL A 227 7.79 13.65 -3.10
CA VAL A 227 8.87 12.99 -3.88
C VAL A 227 10.26 13.49 -3.45
N THR A 228 10.38 14.78 -3.14
CA THR A 228 11.63 15.38 -2.66
C THR A 228 11.97 14.87 -1.26
N LEU A 229 11.01 14.93 -0.33
CA LEU A 229 11.14 14.41 1.04
C LEU A 229 11.53 12.92 1.06
N PHE A 230 10.95 12.12 0.18
CA PHE A 230 11.27 10.70 0.01
C PHE A 230 12.75 10.49 -0.25
N SER A 231 13.32 11.33 -1.13
CA SER A 231 14.72 11.23 -1.53
C SER A 231 15.65 11.65 -0.40
N ILE A 232 15.33 12.78 0.24
CA ILE A 232 16.09 13.33 1.39
C ILE A 232 16.14 12.32 2.53
N VAL A 233 14.98 11.84 2.98
CA VAL A 233 14.94 10.99 4.17
C VAL A 233 15.64 9.65 3.94
N ASN A 234 15.49 9.06 2.76
CA ASN A 234 16.25 7.85 2.44
C ASN A 234 17.76 8.13 2.40
N LEU A 235 18.21 9.25 1.84
CA LEU A 235 19.63 9.58 1.81
C LEU A 235 20.18 9.83 3.23
N MET A 236 19.46 10.59 4.04
CA MET A 236 19.72 10.76 5.47
C MET A 236 19.82 9.41 6.20
N LEU A 237 18.85 8.51 6.03
CA LEU A 237 18.86 7.16 6.65
C LEU A 237 20.10 6.34 6.28
N ALA A 238 20.56 6.44 5.04
CA ALA A 238 21.82 5.82 4.62
C ALA A 238 23.00 6.33 5.46
N GLY A 239 23.07 7.66 5.65
CA GLY A 239 24.16 8.36 6.32
C GLY A 239 24.04 8.58 7.83
N LEU A 240 22.93 8.20 8.47
CA LEU A 240 22.68 8.51 9.88
C LEU A 240 23.62 7.73 10.81
N SER A 241 24.35 8.43 11.66
CA SER A 241 25.22 7.85 12.69
C SER A 241 25.17 8.69 13.98
N GLN A 242 25.86 8.22 15.02
CA GLN A 242 25.95 8.92 16.31
C GLN A 242 27.41 9.24 16.60
N ARG A 243 27.68 10.47 17.01
CA ARG A 243 29.02 10.92 17.39
C ARG A 243 29.02 11.50 18.80
N GLN A 244 30.03 11.18 19.60
CA GLN A 244 30.25 11.82 20.90
C GLN A 244 30.98 13.16 20.69
N VAL A 245 30.35 14.26 21.08
CA VAL A 245 30.97 15.59 21.07
C VAL A 245 30.89 16.13 22.50
N ASN A 246 32.06 16.34 23.12
CA ASN A 246 32.17 16.78 24.53
C ASN A 246 31.36 15.92 25.52
N GLY A 247 31.26 14.61 25.29
CA GLY A 247 30.54 13.66 26.15
C GLY A 247 29.02 13.58 25.93
N THR A 248 28.48 14.30 24.94
CA THR A 248 27.08 14.22 24.55
C THR A 248 26.95 13.52 23.19
N PRO A 249 26.07 12.50 23.05
CA PRO A 249 25.78 11.91 21.76
C PRO A 249 25.05 12.93 20.88
N GLN A 250 25.53 13.09 19.66
CA GLN A 250 24.98 13.98 18.65
C GLN A 250 24.72 13.19 17.38
N THR A 251 23.57 13.43 16.76
CA THR A 251 23.24 12.88 15.45
C THR A 251 24.16 13.49 14.39
N ASP A 252 24.83 12.62 13.66
CA ASP A 252 25.65 12.95 12.50
C ASP A 252 24.93 12.45 11.24
N VAL A 253 24.80 13.33 10.25
CA VAL A 253 24.14 13.05 8.98
C VAL A 253 25.21 13.00 7.90
N LEU A 254 25.28 11.87 7.19
CA LEU A 254 26.21 11.63 6.08
C LEU A 254 27.70 11.78 6.48
N GLY A 255 28.02 11.63 7.77
CA GLY A 255 29.39 11.64 8.27
C GLY A 255 30.05 13.03 8.29
N VAL A 256 29.27 14.11 8.20
CA VAL A 256 29.78 15.50 8.19
C VAL A 256 30.55 15.80 9.46
N SER A 257 29.94 15.55 10.62
CA SER A 257 30.60 15.76 11.91
C SER A 257 31.78 14.81 12.08
N THR A 258 31.66 13.59 11.56
CA THR A 258 32.74 12.60 11.52
C THR A 258 33.98 13.15 10.82
N LEU A 259 33.81 13.66 9.61
CA LEU A 259 34.85 14.27 8.79
C LEU A 259 35.44 15.54 9.41
N PHE A 260 34.58 16.47 9.83
CA PHE A 260 34.99 17.80 10.28
C PHE A 260 35.86 17.75 11.53
N TYR A 261 35.43 17.03 12.58
CA TYR A 261 36.21 16.93 13.81
C TYR A 261 37.37 15.92 13.69
N GLY A 262 37.26 14.92 12.80
CA GLY A 262 38.36 14.00 12.51
C GLY A 262 39.61 14.75 12.00
N LEU A 263 39.39 15.76 11.16
CA LEU A 263 40.44 16.67 10.67
C LEU A 263 41.11 17.53 11.75
N GLN A 264 40.40 17.84 12.83
CA GLN A 264 40.87 18.76 13.87
C GLN A 264 41.53 18.04 15.05
N SER A 265 41.27 16.75 15.21
CA SER A 265 41.79 16.00 16.34
C SER A 265 43.32 15.90 16.28
N SER A 266 43.98 16.26 17.37
CA SER A 266 45.45 16.19 17.51
C SER A 266 45.92 14.94 18.27
N ARG A 267 44.99 14.05 18.67
CA ARG A 267 45.26 12.84 19.45
C ARG A 267 44.25 11.73 19.18
N GLY A 268 44.73 10.61 18.65
CA GLY A 268 44.48 9.21 19.08
C GLY A 268 43.06 8.63 19.23
N GLU A 269 41.96 9.40 19.17
CA GLU A 269 40.61 8.84 19.34
C GLU A 269 39.96 8.42 18.02
N ILE A 270 40.46 8.90 16.86
CA ILE A 270 39.96 8.55 15.51
C ILE A 270 41.13 8.50 14.50
N GLY A 271 42.13 7.66 14.79
CA GLY A 271 43.35 7.54 13.95
C GLY A 271 43.05 7.31 12.47
N ASP A 272 42.05 6.47 12.18
CA ASP A 272 41.69 6.04 10.82
C ASP A 272 41.27 7.20 9.90
N MET A 273 40.66 8.26 10.44
CA MET A 273 40.24 9.42 9.64
C MET A 273 41.43 10.32 9.29
N GLN A 274 42.37 10.50 10.21
CA GLN A 274 43.59 11.24 9.93
C GLN A 274 44.47 10.49 8.93
N GLU A 275 44.52 9.17 9.03
CA GLU A 275 45.17 8.29 8.04
C GLU A 275 44.51 8.39 6.67
N LEU A 276 43.17 8.32 6.61
CA LEU A 276 42.42 8.55 5.36
C LEU A 276 42.82 9.90 4.74
N TRP A 277 42.79 10.99 5.50
CA TRP A 277 43.14 12.33 5.01
C TRP A 277 44.60 12.48 4.56
N GLN A 278 45.53 11.78 5.21
CA GLN A 278 46.93 11.77 4.83
C GLN A 278 47.20 10.91 3.60
N SER A 279 46.42 9.85 3.38
CA SER A 279 46.53 8.98 2.21
C SER A 279 45.97 9.60 0.92
N LEU A 280 45.12 10.63 1.01
CA LEU A 280 44.53 11.29 -0.15
C LEU A 280 45.57 12.22 -0.80
N ASP A 281 45.81 12.04 -2.10
CA ASP A 281 46.69 12.91 -2.91
C ASP A 281 45.94 14.17 -3.36
N LEU A 282 45.48 14.96 -2.39
CA LEU A 282 44.68 16.16 -2.63
C LEU A 282 45.59 17.38 -2.87
N PRO A 283 45.40 18.11 -3.99
CA PRO A 283 45.98 19.44 -4.18
C PRO A 283 45.64 20.38 -3.01
N THR A 284 46.56 21.28 -2.64
CA THR A 284 46.42 22.14 -1.45
C THR A 284 45.18 23.05 -1.51
N ASP A 285 44.83 23.52 -2.70
CA ASP A 285 43.62 24.30 -2.96
C ASP A 285 42.34 23.46 -2.75
N VAL A 286 42.29 22.24 -3.30
CA VAL A 286 41.16 21.31 -3.12
C VAL A 286 41.01 20.94 -1.65
N ARG A 287 42.11 20.65 -0.96
CA ARG A 287 42.12 20.39 0.49
C ARG A 287 41.52 21.56 1.26
N SER A 288 41.95 22.78 0.96
CA SER A 288 41.45 23.99 1.62
C SER A 288 39.97 24.23 1.36
N GLN A 289 39.50 23.95 0.14
CA GLN A 289 38.08 24.02 -0.21
C GLN A 289 37.27 23.02 0.62
N ILE A 290 37.70 21.76 0.71
CA ILE A 290 36.94 20.74 1.46
C ILE A 290 36.90 21.09 2.96
N VAL A 291 38.01 21.53 3.55
CA VAL A 291 38.04 21.92 4.98
C VAL A 291 37.10 23.10 5.26
N THR A 292 37.04 24.08 4.35
CA THR A 292 36.13 25.22 4.47
C THR A 292 34.69 24.77 4.35
N GLU A 293 34.38 23.96 3.35
CA GLU A 293 33.04 23.43 3.10
C GLU A 293 32.53 22.56 4.26
N LEU A 294 33.37 21.69 4.82
CA LEU A 294 33.02 20.88 5.98
C LEU A 294 32.72 21.72 7.22
N ARG A 295 33.39 22.87 7.38
CA ARG A 295 33.09 23.80 8.48
C ARG A 295 31.71 24.41 8.33
N ASP A 296 31.39 24.86 7.12
CA ASP A 296 30.10 25.48 6.84
C ASP A 296 28.96 24.46 6.97
N LEU A 297 29.17 23.24 6.47
CA LEU A 297 28.25 22.12 6.63
C LEU A 297 28.06 21.73 8.10
N GLU A 298 29.11 21.66 8.91
CA GLU A 298 28.96 21.34 10.34
C GLU A 298 28.17 22.42 11.09
N ASN A 299 28.44 23.69 10.81
CA ASN A 299 27.69 24.80 11.41
C ASN A 299 26.20 24.73 11.03
N GLU A 300 25.90 24.43 9.77
CA GLU A 300 24.54 24.27 9.28
C GLU A 300 23.85 23.04 9.88
N LEU A 301 24.54 21.91 9.99
CA LEU A 301 24.00 20.71 10.65
C LEU A 301 23.70 20.96 12.12
N HIS A 302 24.55 21.74 12.81
CA HIS A 302 24.34 22.10 14.21
C HIS A 302 23.05 22.91 14.41
N THR A 303 22.77 23.89 13.54
CA THR A 303 21.55 24.71 13.65
C THR A 303 20.29 23.97 13.22
N ARG A 304 20.41 22.96 12.35
CA ARG A 304 19.27 22.19 11.80
C ARG A 304 18.95 20.90 12.55
N ARG A 305 19.70 20.54 13.59
CA ARG A 305 19.58 19.22 14.23
C ARG A 305 18.18 18.93 14.80
N GLU A 306 17.45 19.96 15.21
CA GLU A 306 16.05 19.85 15.67
C GLU A 306 15.08 19.54 14.51
N GLU A 307 15.41 19.94 13.27
CA GLU A 307 14.60 19.66 12.07
C GLU A 307 14.64 18.18 11.67
N ILE A 308 15.71 17.45 12.01
CA ILE A 308 15.87 16.02 11.71
C ILE A 308 14.68 15.22 12.25
N HIS A 309 14.28 15.49 13.50
CA HIS A 309 13.15 14.80 14.10
C HIS A 309 11.84 15.12 13.36
N SER A 310 11.64 16.37 12.97
CA SER A 310 10.49 16.78 12.16
C SER A 310 10.48 16.07 10.80
N LEU A 311 11.62 16.00 10.11
CA LEU A 311 11.74 15.28 8.83
C LEU A 311 11.42 13.79 8.98
N GLU A 312 11.90 13.14 10.04
CA GLU A 312 11.57 11.74 10.32
C GLU A 312 10.08 11.54 10.59
N GLU A 313 9.44 12.43 11.35
CA GLU A 313 8.00 12.38 11.61
C GLU A 313 7.19 12.59 10.32
N HIS A 314 7.55 13.56 9.49
CA HIS A 314 6.91 13.75 8.18
C HIS A 314 7.12 12.56 7.26
N ALA A 315 8.31 11.95 7.26
CA ALA A 315 8.57 10.74 6.48
C ALA A 315 7.75 9.54 6.96
N LYS A 316 7.54 9.39 8.26
CA LYS A 316 6.60 8.39 8.80
C LYS A 316 5.18 8.69 8.39
N ALA A 317 4.78 9.96 8.48
CA ALA A 317 3.47 10.45 8.07
C ALA A 317 3.20 10.30 6.57
N GLN A 318 4.24 10.21 5.74
CA GLN A 318 4.09 10.16 4.29
C GLN A 318 4.40 8.79 3.67
N PHE A 319 5.37 8.06 4.25
CA PHE A 319 6.01 6.91 3.60
C PHE A 319 6.26 5.70 4.51
N ASN A 320 6.09 5.85 5.83
CA ASN A 320 6.39 4.81 6.81
C ASN A 320 7.85 4.29 6.75
N LEU A 321 8.82 5.21 6.68
CA LEU A 321 10.27 4.90 6.48
C LEU A 321 11.11 4.89 7.77
N GLY A 322 10.49 4.93 8.95
CA GLY A 322 11.18 5.15 10.22
C GLY A 322 11.55 3.87 10.98
N ARG A 323 12.30 4.01 12.08
CA ARG A 323 12.58 2.90 13.02
C ARG A 323 11.37 2.51 13.90
N ARG A 324 10.27 3.27 13.81
CA ARG A 324 8.99 3.05 14.50
C ARG A 324 7.86 3.39 13.53
N ASN A 325 7.08 2.38 13.16
CA ASN A 325 6.08 2.41 12.09
C ASN A 325 4.65 2.48 12.64
N GLU A 326 4.44 3.34 13.64
CA GLU A 326 3.23 3.32 14.47
C GLU A 326 2.03 4.01 13.79
N VAL A 327 2.22 4.66 12.64
CA VAL A 327 1.18 5.41 11.92
C VAL A 327 0.40 4.49 10.97
N ARG A 328 -0.75 3.99 11.45
CA ARG A 328 -1.63 3.08 10.68
C ARG A 328 -2.14 3.64 9.34
N ALA A 329 -2.18 4.96 9.17
CA ALA A 329 -2.68 5.60 7.95
C ALA A 329 -1.80 5.34 6.71
N ASN A 330 -0.51 4.99 6.91
CA ASN A 330 0.50 4.94 5.83
C ASN A 330 0.98 3.52 5.51
N VAL A 331 0.30 2.53 6.07
CA VAL A 331 0.60 1.10 5.90
C VAL A 331 0.55 0.68 4.43
N GLU A 332 -0.25 1.37 3.60
CA GLU A 332 -0.44 1.00 2.20
C GLU A 332 0.75 1.44 1.31
N PHE A 333 1.46 2.54 1.64
CA PHE A 333 2.50 3.09 0.75
C PHE A 333 3.65 2.10 0.45
N PRO A 334 4.26 1.42 1.45
CA PRO A 334 5.30 0.42 1.17
C PRO A 334 4.83 -0.66 0.19
N SER A 335 3.61 -1.17 0.39
CA SER A 335 3.03 -2.22 -0.47
C SER A 335 2.76 -1.72 -1.90
N LEU A 336 2.25 -0.50 -2.05
CA LEU A 336 1.99 0.12 -3.35
C LEU A 336 3.29 0.35 -4.12
N PHE A 337 4.32 0.88 -3.46
CA PHE A 337 5.62 1.12 -4.09
C PHE A 337 6.33 -0.20 -4.44
N GLN A 338 6.27 -1.21 -3.58
CA GLN A 338 6.76 -2.55 -3.89
C GLN A 338 6.04 -3.13 -5.12
N ARG A 339 4.71 -2.96 -5.21
CA ARG A 339 3.94 -3.40 -6.37
C ARG A 339 4.33 -2.63 -7.63
N PHE A 340 4.56 -1.33 -7.53
CA PHE A 340 5.02 -0.50 -8.65
C PHE A 340 6.38 -0.99 -9.20
N VAL A 341 7.33 -1.27 -8.31
CA VAL A 341 8.64 -1.85 -8.67
C VAL A 341 8.50 -3.26 -9.25
N ALA A 342 7.54 -4.06 -8.78
CA ALA A 342 7.27 -5.41 -9.27
C ALA A 342 6.66 -5.40 -10.69
N ILE A 343 5.70 -4.52 -10.95
CA ILE A 343 5.14 -4.34 -12.29
C ILE A 343 6.21 -3.80 -13.24
N GLY A 344 6.98 -2.80 -12.80
CA GLY A 344 8.01 -2.16 -13.60
C GLY A 344 9.09 -3.09 -14.14
N ARG A 345 9.41 -4.17 -13.41
CA ARG A 345 10.42 -5.16 -13.83
C ARG A 345 9.86 -6.27 -14.73
N ASP A 346 8.54 -6.36 -14.86
CA ASP A 346 7.91 -7.45 -15.57
C ASP A 346 8.40 -7.47 -17.03
N PRO A 347 8.88 -8.62 -17.55
CA PRO A 347 9.33 -8.73 -18.93
C PRO A 347 8.26 -8.35 -19.96
N LEU A 348 6.98 -8.43 -19.63
CA LEU A 348 5.87 -8.04 -20.50
C LEU A 348 5.87 -6.54 -20.79
N LEU A 349 6.31 -5.68 -19.87
CA LEU A 349 6.43 -4.23 -20.15
C LEU A 349 7.49 -3.88 -21.19
N ALA A 350 8.38 -4.82 -21.51
CA ALA A 350 9.46 -4.64 -22.47
C ALA A 350 9.06 -4.94 -23.91
N ILE A 351 7.89 -5.56 -24.12
CA ILE A 351 7.44 -5.94 -25.45
C ILE A 351 6.82 -4.73 -26.15
N ASP A 352 7.01 -4.65 -27.46
CA ASP A 352 6.24 -3.75 -28.31
C ASP A 352 4.94 -4.46 -28.70
N ILE A 353 3.85 -4.16 -27.98
CA ILE A 353 2.55 -4.83 -28.16
C ILE A 353 2.05 -4.67 -29.59
N ARG A 354 2.24 -3.47 -30.19
CA ARG A 354 1.76 -3.15 -31.54
C ARG A 354 2.52 -3.95 -32.60
N MET A 355 3.82 -4.11 -32.41
CA MET A 355 4.64 -4.94 -33.29
C MET A 355 4.28 -6.43 -33.17
N GLU A 356 4.01 -6.94 -31.98
CA GLU A 356 3.61 -8.33 -31.77
C GLU A 356 2.21 -8.63 -32.36
N GLU A 357 1.26 -7.71 -32.22
CA GLU A 357 -0.07 -7.80 -32.85
C GLU A 357 0.01 -7.93 -34.36
N SER A 358 0.90 -7.14 -35.00
CA SER A 358 1.09 -7.17 -36.46
C SER A 358 1.60 -8.52 -36.98
N ARG A 359 2.24 -9.31 -36.12
CA ARG A 359 2.81 -10.62 -36.47
C ARG A 359 1.89 -11.79 -36.12
N ALA A 360 0.79 -11.54 -35.40
CA ALA A 360 -0.18 -12.54 -34.92
C ALA A 360 0.45 -13.71 -34.12
N ILE A 361 1.56 -13.45 -33.42
CA ILE A 361 2.39 -14.51 -32.83
C ILE A 361 1.81 -15.01 -31.51
N ASP A 362 1.37 -14.12 -30.61
CA ASP A 362 0.99 -14.51 -29.24
C ASP A 362 -0.08 -13.58 -28.63
N LYS A 363 -1.35 -13.86 -28.95
CA LYS A 363 -2.50 -13.08 -28.46
C LYS A 363 -2.67 -13.14 -26.94
N THR A 364 -2.25 -14.23 -26.30
CA THR A 364 -2.35 -14.41 -24.85
C THR A 364 -1.38 -13.47 -24.15
N ARG A 365 -0.12 -13.48 -24.58
CA ARG A 365 0.93 -12.60 -24.04
C ARG A 365 0.61 -11.12 -24.23
N ILE A 366 0.00 -10.74 -25.35
CA ILE A 366 -0.50 -9.37 -25.59
C ILE A 366 -1.58 -8.98 -24.58
N ALA A 367 -2.56 -9.86 -24.34
CA ALA A 367 -3.64 -9.60 -23.38
C ALA A 367 -3.12 -9.48 -21.93
N GLU A 368 -2.12 -10.29 -21.56
CA GLU A 368 -1.44 -10.18 -20.27
C GLU A 368 -0.70 -8.84 -20.13
N ALA A 369 -0.01 -8.39 -21.18
CA ALA A 369 0.67 -7.10 -21.19
C ALA A 369 -0.32 -5.91 -21.08
N ASP A 370 -1.45 -5.94 -21.80
CA ASP A 370 -2.51 -4.94 -21.67
C ASP A 370 -3.07 -4.89 -20.23
N THR A 371 -3.31 -6.06 -19.61
CA THR A 371 -3.77 -6.15 -18.22
C THR A 371 -2.76 -5.52 -17.26
N LEU A 372 -1.47 -5.72 -17.52
CA LEU A 372 -0.40 -5.15 -16.72
C LEU A 372 -0.30 -3.63 -16.87
N LEU A 373 -0.58 -3.06 -18.04
CA LEU A 373 -0.64 -1.60 -18.24
C LEU A 373 -1.81 -0.96 -17.48
N VAL A 374 -2.98 -1.62 -17.46
CA VAL A 374 -4.12 -1.19 -16.65
C VAL A 374 -3.75 -1.16 -15.17
N GLU A 375 -3.11 -2.23 -14.68
CA GLU A 375 -2.66 -2.30 -13.30
C GLU A 375 -1.62 -1.23 -12.96
N LEU A 376 -0.64 -1.02 -13.85
CA LEU A 376 0.40 -0.01 -13.70
C LEU A 376 -0.20 1.40 -13.53
N LYS A 377 -1.18 1.78 -14.36
CA LYS A 377 -1.92 3.05 -14.21
C LYS A 377 -2.59 3.14 -12.85
N GLY A 378 -3.32 2.10 -12.43
CA GLY A 378 -4.01 2.07 -11.14
C GLY A 378 -3.08 2.23 -9.94
N VAL A 379 -1.91 1.57 -9.97
CA VAL A 379 -0.90 1.69 -8.92
C VAL A 379 -0.28 3.09 -8.91
N ILE A 380 0.07 3.66 -10.07
CA ILE A 380 0.60 5.03 -10.19
C ILE A 380 -0.38 6.04 -9.60
N MET A 381 -1.67 5.95 -9.97
CA MET A 381 -2.70 6.84 -9.44
C MET A 381 -2.84 6.72 -7.92
N SER A 382 -2.79 5.49 -7.39
CA SER A 382 -2.89 5.24 -5.95
C SER A 382 -1.69 5.80 -5.19
N ILE A 383 -0.49 5.68 -5.75
CA ILE A 383 0.73 6.28 -5.18
C ILE A 383 0.61 7.80 -5.18
N VAL A 384 0.33 8.44 -6.32
CA VAL A 384 0.30 9.91 -6.41
C VAL A 384 -0.79 10.51 -5.50
N ARG A 385 -1.97 9.87 -5.41
CA ARG A 385 -3.01 10.25 -4.43
C ARG A 385 -2.53 10.13 -2.99
N SER A 386 -1.75 9.09 -2.68
CA SER A 386 -1.14 8.95 -1.34
C SER A 386 -0.14 10.07 -1.07
N LEU A 387 0.63 10.49 -2.08
CA LEU A 387 1.62 11.57 -1.97
C LEU A 387 0.97 12.92 -1.67
N SER A 388 -0.22 13.20 -2.23
CA SER A 388 -0.91 14.49 -2.07
C SER A 388 -1.85 14.56 -0.86
N ARG A 389 -2.02 13.48 -0.08
CA ARG A 389 -3.08 13.41 0.95
C ARG A 389 -2.68 13.93 2.32
N TYR A 390 -1.39 13.92 2.65
CA TYR A 390 -0.92 14.13 4.03
C TYR A 390 -0.09 15.41 4.22
N GLY A 391 -0.13 16.33 3.25
CA GLY A 391 0.26 17.73 3.45
C GLY A 391 1.73 17.94 3.78
N THR A 392 2.55 18.14 2.74
CA THR A 392 3.92 18.64 2.91
C THR A 392 4.01 20.16 2.82
N SER A 393 2.90 20.88 2.57
CA SER A 393 2.90 22.30 2.18
C SER A 393 3.60 23.24 3.18
N ALA A 394 3.70 22.85 4.46
CA ALA A 394 4.47 23.58 5.48
C ALA A 394 5.98 23.25 5.51
N THR A 395 6.44 22.24 4.78
CA THR A 395 7.81 21.70 4.82
C THR A 395 8.65 22.03 3.60
N ARG A 396 8.10 22.67 2.56
CA ARG A 396 8.81 22.97 1.29
C ARG A 396 10.19 23.59 1.51
N SER A 397 10.26 24.70 2.24
CA SER A 397 11.54 25.38 2.51
C SER A 397 12.52 24.48 3.26
N THR A 398 12.04 23.70 4.23
CA THR A 398 12.86 22.72 4.95
C THR A 398 13.39 21.65 4.00
N THR A 399 12.55 21.06 3.14
CA THR A 399 12.99 20.04 2.18
C THR A 399 13.99 20.60 1.17
N GLU A 400 13.78 21.79 0.63
CA GLU A 400 14.71 22.43 -0.31
C GLU A 400 16.07 22.70 0.34
N ASN A 401 16.07 23.21 1.57
CA ASN A 401 17.28 23.46 2.33
C ASN A 401 18.06 22.16 2.61
N TRP A 402 17.36 21.09 2.99
CA TRP A 402 17.99 19.79 3.23
C TRP A 402 18.49 19.14 1.96
N ALA A 403 17.77 19.22 0.85
CA ALA A 403 18.26 18.76 -0.45
C ALA A 403 19.54 19.51 -0.86
N TYR A 404 19.61 20.82 -0.63
CA TYR A 404 20.81 21.61 -0.87
C TYR A 404 21.97 21.21 0.05
N PHE A 405 21.71 21.04 1.34
CA PHE A 405 22.69 20.53 2.31
C PHE A 405 23.26 19.18 1.87
N GLU A 406 22.40 18.19 1.59
CA GLU A 406 22.83 16.85 1.17
C GLU A 406 23.64 16.89 -0.12
N SER A 407 23.23 17.70 -1.11
CA SER A 407 23.99 17.86 -2.36
C SER A 407 25.42 18.31 -2.10
N ARG A 408 25.62 19.31 -1.24
CA ARG A 408 26.95 19.81 -0.86
C ARG A 408 27.79 18.75 -0.15
N VAL A 409 27.17 17.97 0.74
CA VAL A 409 27.85 16.84 1.40
C VAL A 409 28.29 15.79 0.37
N LEU A 410 27.41 15.45 -0.58
CA LEU A 410 27.74 14.49 -1.64
C LEU A 410 28.89 14.98 -2.52
N GLU A 411 28.99 16.28 -2.82
CA GLU A 411 30.12 16.85 -3.54
C GLU A 411 31.44 16.69 -2.78
N VAL A 412 31.43 16.89 -1.46
CA VAL A 412 32.60 16.63 -0.61
C VAL A 412 32.99 15.16 -0.65
N LEU A 413 32.03 14.25 -0.46
CA LEU A 413 32.27 12.81 -0.51
C LEU A 413 32.78 12.36 -1.88
N ALA A 414 32.24 12.92 -2.97
CA ALA A 414 32.70 12.66 -4.34
C ALA A 414 34.15 13.09 -4.55
N LYS A 415 34.53 14.28 -4.07
CA LYS A 415 35.92 14.75 -4.12
C LYS A 415 36.82 13.80 -3.34
N ILE A 416 36.47 13.45 -2.10
CA ILE A 416 37.26 12.49 -1.32
C ILE A 416 37.41 11.15 -2.06
N ALA A 417 36.33 10.63 -2.63
CA ALA A 417 36.33 9.37 -3.37
C ALA A 417 37.24 9.40 -4.60
N GLN A 418 37.21 10.52 -5.35
CA GLN A 418 38.03 10.71 -6.55
C GLN A 418 39.54 10.63 -6.24
N TYR A 419 39.97 11.15 -5.09
CA TYR A 419 41.38 11.22 -4.69
C TYR A 419 41.85 10.04 -3.81
N ARG A 420 41.03 9.00 -3.65
CA ARG A 420 41.47 7.74 -3.02
C ARG A 420 42.57 7.07 -3.85
N GLN A 421 43.65 6.69 -3.18
CA GLN A 421 44.79 5.99 -3.76
C GLN A 421 44.52 4.48 -3.77
N THR A 422 43.74 4.03 -4.75
CA THR A 422 43.35 2.64 -4.93
C THR A 422 43.22 2.30 -6.41
N GLU A 423 43.58 1.06 -6.75
CA GLU A 423 43.41 0.49 -8.09
C GLU A 423 41.98 -0.02 -8.32
N ASP A 424 41.23 -0.28 -7.24
CA ASP A 424 39.83 -0.69 -7.33
C ASP A 424 38.94 0.53 -7.61
N LEU A 425 38.29 0.52 -8.78
CA LEU A 425 37.37 1.59 -9.19
C LEU A 425 36.13 1.65 -8.30
N ASP A 426 35.71 0.54 -7.70
CA ASP A 426 34.55 0.52 -6.82
C ASP A 426 34.82 1.30 -5.53
N GLU A 427 36.06 1.31 -5.03
CA GLU A 427 36.48 2.09 -3.86
C GLU A 427 36.49 3.60 -4.12
N LYS A 428 36.48 4.04 -5.39
CA LYS A 428 36.34 5.45 -5.78
C LYS A 428 34.88 5.92 -5.88
N ASN A 429 33.96 5.13 -5.33
CA ASN A 429 32.56 5.48 -5.22
C ASN A 429 32.30 6.24 -3.91
N GLN A 430 31.64 7.39 -3.98
CA GLN A 430 31.29 8.20 -2.80
C GLN A 430 30.49 7.46 -1.73
N TRP A 431 29.74 6.41 -2.12
CA TRP A 431 28.98 5.59 -1.16
C TRP A 431 29.85 4.61 -0.39
N VAL A 432 30.99 4.19 -0.96
CA VAL A 432 32.02 3.44 -0.22
C VAL A 432 32.65 4.36 0.81
N VAL A 433 33.04 5.57 0.39
CA VAL A 433 33.58 6.58 1.30
C VAL A 433 32.63 6.87 2.45
N LEU A 434 31.35 7.08 2.16
CA LEU A 434 30.33 7.29 3.19
C LEU A 434 30.27 6.11 4.16
N ALA A 435 30.16 4.88 3.65
CA ALA A 435 30.06 3.67 4.46
C ALA A 435 31.25 3.50 5.41
N ASP A 436 32.47 3.75 4.92
CA ASP A 436 33.69 3.66 5.71
C ASP A 436 33.71 4.71 6.83
N ILE A 437 33.34 5.97 6.52
CA ILE A 437 33.34 7.07 7.49
C ILE A 437 32.36 6.80 8.63
N ILE A 438 31.17 6.31 8.31
CA ILE A 438 30.11 6.08 9.31
C ILE A 438 30.17 4.67 9.92
N GLY A 439 31.13 3.84 9.52
CA GLY A 439 31.33 2.48 10.03
C GLY A 439 30.17 1.52 9.73
N LYS A 440 29.49 1.67 8.58
CA LYS A 440 28.36 0.82 8.18
C LYS A 440 28.71 -0.08 7.01
N ASN A 441 28.02 -1.21 6.87
CA ASN A 441 28.13 -2.05 5.70
C ASN A 441 27.52 -1.37 4.45
N ARG A 442 28.34 -1.21 3.41
CA ARG A 442 27.92 -0.59 2.14
C ARG A 442 26.70 -1.26 1.53
N GLU A 443 26.68 -2.59 1.42
CA GLU A 443 25.68 -3.31 0.62
C GLU A 443 24.37 -3.51 1.36
N THR A 444 24.43 -3.71 2.67
CA THR A 444 23.26 -4.03 3.47
C THR A 444 22.66 -2.84 4.21
N GLU A 445 23.44 -1.80 4.50
CA GLU A 445 23.00 -0.66 5.34
C GLU A 445 23.01 0.69 4.61
N VAL A 446 23.86 0.90 3.60
CA VAL A 446 23.96 2.18 2.89
C VAL A 446 23.27 2.12 1.53
N ALA A 447 23.65 1.16 0.69
CA ALA A 447 23.21 1.05 -0.69
C ALA A 447 21.68 0.91 -0.87
N PRO A 448 20.93 0.17 -0.03
CA PRO A 448 19.47 0.08 -0.19
C PRO A 448 18.79 1.45 -0.12
N HIS A 449 19.19 2.26 0.86
CA HIS A 449 18.65 3.59 1.08
C HIS A 449 19.09 4.60 0.02
N VAL A 450 20.37 4.57 -0.39
CA VAL A 450 20.87 5.39 -1.50
C VAL A 450 20.13 5.08 -2.80
N VAL A 451 19.88 3.81 -3.08
CA VAL A 451 19.20 3.36 -4.29
C VAL A 451 17.74 3.78 -4.28
N LEU A 452 17.06 3.71 -3.13
CA LEU A 452 15.72 4.25 -2.94
C LEU A 452 15.69 5.77 -3.15
N ALA A 453 16.57 6.51 -2.49
CA ALA A 453 16.65 7.95 -2.64
C ALA A 453 16.79 8.38 -4.12
N ARG A 454 17.68 7.70 -4.86
CA ARG A 454 17.97 8.08 -6.26
C ARG A 454 16.99 7.50 -7.27
N ASN A 455 16.83 6.18 -7.29
CA ASN A 455 16.05 5.48 -8.32
C ASN A 455 14.58 5.42 -7.91
N GLY A 456 14.29 5.23 -6.62
CA GLY A 456 12.93 5.33 -6.10
C GLY A 456 12.35 6.73 -6.24
N GLY A 457 13.12 7.77 -5.91
CA GLY A 457 12.74 9.16 -6.16
C GLY A 457 12.43 9.43 -7.65
N LYS A 458 13.28 8.97 -8.58
CA LYS A 458 13.01 9.07 -10.03
C LYS A 458 11.78 8.28 -10.48
N LEU A 459 11.52 7.14 -9.86
CA LEU A 459 10.38 6.30 -10.16
C LEU A 459 9.08 7.00 -9.72
N LEU A 460 9.05 7.57 -8.51
CA LEU A 460 7.93 8.38 -8.04
C LEU A 460 7.74 9.65 -8.87
N GLN A 461 8.83 10.33 -9.25
CA GLN A 461 8.75 11.46 -10.18
C GLN A 461 8.14 11.05 -11.53
N SER A 462 8.46 9.85 -12.02
CA SER A 462 7.88 9.32 -13.26
C SER A 462 6.38 9.07 -13.11
N ALA A 463 5.96 8.47 -12.01
CA ALA A 463 4.55 8.29 -11.67
C ALA A 463 3.80 9.64 -11.64
N LEU A 464 4.39 10.65 -11.01
CA LEU A 464 3.81 11.98 -10.94
C LEU A 464 3.69 12.64 -12.33
N MET A 465 4.74 12.59 -13.16
CA MET A 465 4.66 13.15 -14.53
C MET A 465 3.62 12.44 -15.39
N ILE A 466 3.48 11.11 -15.26
CA ILE A 466 2.41 10.36 -15.94
C ILE A 466 1.05 10.84 -15.45
N TYR A 467 0.88 10.99 -14.14
CA TYR A 467 -0.35 11.52 -13.57
C TYR A 467 -0.67 12.94 -14.07
N GLU A 468 0.32 13.85 -14.06
CA GLU A 468 0.16 15.23 -14.54
C GLU A 468 -0.32 15.29 -16.00
N ASN A 469 0.17 14.38 -16.84
CA ASN A 469 -0.24 14.27 -18.24
C ASN A 469 -1.65 13.69 -18.43
N GLU A 470 -2.09 12.85 -17.48
CA GLU A 470 -3.30 12.03 -17.61
C GLU A 470 -4.46 12.46 -16.70
N GLN A 471 -4.27 13.52 -15.92
CA GLN A 471 -5.24 13.97 -14.92
C GLN A 471 -6.63 14.30 -15.50
N ASP A 472 -6.71 14.68 -16.77
CA ASP A 472 -7.97 14.97 -17.47
C ASP A 472 -8.62 13.74 -18.11
N SER A 473 -7.90 12.61 -18.19
CA SER A 473 -8.31 11.35 -18.84
C SER A 473 -8.18 10.14 -17.89
N LEU A 474 -8.27 10.38 -16.58
CA LEU A 474 -8.04 9.34 -15.56
C LEU A 474 -8.99 8.13 -15.70
N ASP A 475 -10.18 8.34 -16.23
CA ASP A 475 -11.19 7.29 -16.44
C ASP A 475 -11.06 6.56 -17.79
N ASP A 476 -10.16 7.01 -18.66
CA ASP A 476 -9.90 6.34 -19.94
C ASP A 476 -8.95 5.14 -19.71
N TYR A 477 -9.49 3.93 -19.81
CA TYR A 477 -8.72 2.68 -19.74
C TYR A 477 -8.67 1.97 -21.09
N ASP A 478 -8.95 2.68 -22.19
CA ASP A 478 -8.88 2.09 -23.51
C ASP A 478 -7.46 1.58 -23.80
N ARG A 479 -7.38 0.46 -24.51
CA ARG A 479 -6.10 -0.19 -24.80
C ARG A 479 -5.20 0.69 -25.64
N ASP A 480 -5.75 1.38 -26.63
CA ASP A 480 -4.95 2.23 -27.51
C ASP A 480 -4.40 3.43 -26.74
N HIS A 481 -5.23 4.03 -25.87
CA HIS A 481 -4.82 5.10 -24.97
C HIS A 481 -3.69 4.66 -24.02
N LEU A 482 -3.83 3.52 -23.32
CA LEU A 482 -2.79 3.00 -22.41
C LEU A 482 -1.49 2.67 -23.16
N ARG A 483 -1.58 2.15 -24.38
CA ARG A 483 -0.40 1.86 -25.21
C ARG A 483 0.28 3.14 -25.69
N ASP A 484 -0.45 4.18 -26.04
CA ASP A 484 0.15 5.49 -26.37
C ASP A 484 0.81 6.12 -25.15
N LEU A 485 0.13 6.06 -24.00
CA LEU A 485 0.66 6.57 -22.75
C LEU A 485 1.96 5.86 -22.33
N PHE A 486 2.03 4.53 -22.42
CA PHE A 486 3.14 3.76 -21.85
C PHE A 486 4.16 3.22 -22.88
N GLN A 487 3.81 3.16 -24.17
CA GLN A 487 4.55 2.42 -25.20
C GLN A 487 4.60 3.12 -26.57
N GLU A 488 4.75 4.44 -26.60
CA GLU A 488 4.78 5.26 -27.82
C GLU A 488 5.64 4.71 -29.00
N ARG A 489 5.28 5.04 -30.25
CA ARG A 489 5.90 4.47 -31.48
C ARG A 489 7.41 4.71 -31.55
N GLY A 490 8.21 3.66 -31.38
CA GLY A 490 9.62 3.63 -31.74
C GLY A 490 10.62 3.40 -30.60
N THR A 491 10.20 3.52 -29.35
CA THR A 491 10.83 2.98 -28.12
C THR A 491 9.99 3.46 -26.93
N PRO A 492 9.81 2.69 -25.85
CA PRO A 492 8.83 3.06 -24.84
C PRO A 492 9.31 4.24 -24.00
N PHE A 493 8.63 5.38 -24.09
CA PHE A 493 8.72 6.40 -23.05
C PHE A 493 7.78 5.99 -21.90
N TRP A 494 8.22 6.18 -20.67
CA TRP A 494 7.68 5.60 -19.42
C TRP A 494 8.04 4.16 -19.10
N THR A 495 7.62 3.11 -19.83
CA THR A 495 7.92 1.73 -19.37
C THR A 495 9.42 1.43 -19.35
N THR A 496 10.21 1.98 -20.29
CA THR A 496 11.68 1.86 -20.25
C THR A 496 12.26 2.52 -19.00
N ARG A 497 11.78 3.71 -18.65
CA ARG A 497 12.26 4.47 -17.49
C ARG A 497 11.87 3.76 -16.20
N ILE A 498 10.60 3.38 -16.08
CA ILE A 498 10.06 2.60 -14.96
C ILE A 498 10.86 1.31 -14.79
N ARG A 499 11.10 0.56 -15.87
CA ARG A 499 11.87 -0.69 -15.85
C ARG A 499 13.31 -0.47 -15.43
N ARG A 500 13.98 0.55 -15.99
CA ARG A 500 15.36 0.89 -15.64
C ARG A 500 15.51 1.13 -14.15
N GLU A 501 14.71 2.03 -13.59
CA GLU A 501 14.78 2.36 -12.17
C GLU A 501 14.37 1.15 -11.29
N SER A 502 13.29 0.46 -11.65
CA SER A 502 12.80 -0.73 -10.93
C SER A 502 13.81 -1.86 -10.89
N THR A 503 14.57 -2.08 -11.98
CA THR A 503 15.61 -3.12 -12.06
C THR A 503 16.79 -2.82 -11.15
N VAL A 504 17.12 -1.55 -10.92
CA VAL A 504 18.19 -1.18 -9.97
C VAL A 504 17.70 -1.38 -8.54
N ILE A 505 16.49 -0.91 -8.22
CA ILE A 505 15.88 -1.07 -6.90
C ILE A 505 15.75 -2.56 -6.54
N ALA A 506 15.40 -3.41 -7.50
CA ALA A 506 15.23 -4.84 -7.35
C ALA A 506 16.43 -5.60 -6.76
N ARG A 507 17.63 -5.05 -6.90
CA ARG A 507 18.88 -5.67 -6.43
C ARG A 507 18.99 -5.66 -4.90
N TYR A 508 18.17 -4.85 -4.23
CA TYR A 508 18.15 -4.71 -2.79
C TYR A 508 16.80 -5.18 -2.24
N PRO A 509 16.77 -5.96 -1.15
CA PRO A 509 15.54 -6.48 -0.60
C PRO A 509 14.66 -5.35 -0.05
N LEU A 510 13.53 -5.10 -0.71
CA LEU A 510 12.48 -4.20 -0.22
C LEU A 510 11.60 -4.83 0.86
N GLN A 511 11.78 -6.12 1.17
CA GLN A 511 10.97 -6.82 2.19
C GLN A 511 11.19 -6.28 3.60
N ASN A 512 12.35 -5.65 3.85
CA ASN A 512 12.68 -4.97 5.10
C ASN A 512 12.35 -3.46 5.04
N TRP A 513 11.72 -3.01 3.96
CA TRP A 513 11.24 -1.65 3.79
C TRP A 513 9.79 -1.59 4.28
N GLY A 514 9.66 -1.27 5.55
CA GLY A 514 8.50 -1.52 6.40
C GLY A 514 9.03 -1.80 7.80
#